data_AF-G0LIY0-F1
#
_entry.id   AF-G0LIY0-F1
#
_cell.length_a   1.000
_cell.length_b   1.000
_cell.length_c   1.000
_cell.angle_alpha   90.00
_cell.angle_beta   90.00
_cell.angle_gamma   90.00
#
_symmetry.space_group_name_H-M   'P 1'
#
loop_
_entity.id
_entity.type
_entity.pdbx_description
1 polymer ?
#
loop_
_entity_poly.entity_id
_entity_poly.type
_entity_poly.pdbx_seq_one_letter_code
_entity_poly.pdbx_strand_id
1 'polypeptide(L)' 'MSREVTHEANGPTPLDEDDLEEQGGTAYLCACGLSNNKPYCDGSHNATADEEEDVSYKYEDDDDENPRHEIDEIAFTDD' A
#
# COMPACT_ATOMS: atom_id res chain seq x y z
N MET A 1 18.74 1.69 -4.87
CA MET A 1 18.33 2.84 -4.05
C MET A 1 17.01 2.47 -3.41
N SER A 2 17.05 1.72 -2.31
CA SER A 2 15.86 1.43 -1.51
C SER A 2 15.58 2.65 -0.64
N ARG A 3 14.35 3.16 -0.71
CA ARG A 3 13.82 4.19 0.18
C ARG A 3 12.69 3.54 0.94
N GLU A 4 12.70 3.63 2.27
CA GLU A 4 11.53 3.31 3.06
C GLU A 4 10.49 4.41 2.87
N VAL A 5 9.25 4.02 2.57
CA VAL A 5 8.10 4.92 2.49
C VAL A 5 7.13 4.44 3.56
N THR A 6 6.90 5.27 4.57
CA THR A 6 5.87 5.02 5.59
C THR A 6 4.54 5.54 5.06
N HIS A 7 3.52 4.69 5.06
CA HIS A 7 2.20 5.04 4.54
C HIS A 7 1.27 5.35 5.72
N GLU A 8 0.75 6.58 5.78
CA GLU A 8 -0.23 6.99 6.82
C GLU A 8 -1.68 6.69 6.41
N ALA A 9 -1.89 6.26 5.17
CA ALA A 9 -3.17 5.84 4.63
C ALA A 9 -2.97 4.58 3.78
N ASN A 10 -3.86 3.60 3.97
CA ASN A 10 -3.86 2.31 3.29
C ASN A 10 -5.00 2.16 2.25
N GLY A 11 -5.91 3.14 2.18
CA GLY A 11 -7.02 3.15 1.21
C GLY A 11 -6.63 3.67 -0.18
N PRO A 12 -7.25 3.16 -1.27
CA PRO A 12 -6.90 3.57 -2.62
C PRO A 12 -7.44 4.96 -2.97
N THR A 13 -6.73 5.68 -3.84
CA THR A 13 -7.13 7.03 -4.29
C THR A 13 -7.86 6.95 -5.63
N PRO A 14 -9.08 7.48 -5.77
CA PRO A 14 -9.78 7.49 -7.05
C PRO A 14 -9.02 8.36 -8.07
N LEU A 15 -8.91 7.86 -9.30
CA LEU A 15 -8.52 8.68 -10.45
C LEU A 15 -9.76 9.40 -10.97
N ASP A 16 -9.62 10.67 -11.32
CA ASP A 16 -10.73 11.46 -11.85
C ASP A 16 -11.05 11.06 -13.30
N GLU A 17 -12.22 11.48 -13.78
CA GLU A 17 -12.67 11.17 -15.15
C GLU A 17 -11.76 11.84 -16.19
N ASP A 18 -11.19 13.00 -15.85
CA ASP A 18 -10.25 13.77 -16.67
C ASP A 18 -8.91 13.01 -16.87
N ASP A 19 -8.45 12.25 -15.86
CA ASP A 19 -7.26 11.38 -15.92
C ASP A 19 -7.50 10.12 -16.79
N LEU A 20 -8.76 9.71 -16.99
CA LEU A 20 -9.14 8.43 -17.62
C LEU A 20 -9.74 8.55 -19.03
N GLU A 21 -9.84 9.78 -19.57
CA GLU A 21 -10.58 10.13 -20.79
C GLU A 21 -10.22 9.31 -22.04
N GLU A 22 -9.05 8.67 -22.08
CA GLU A 22 -8.63 7.85 -23.24
C GLU A 22 -9.06 6.37 -23.19
N GLN A 23 -9.49 5.83 -22.04
CA GLN A 23 -9.74 4.40 -21.88
C GLN A 23 -11.16 4.03 -21.43
N GLY A 24 -11.94 4.98 -20.90
CA GLY A 24 -13.32 4.75 -20.45
C GLY A 24 -13.40 3.72 -19.31
N GLY A 25 -13.33 4.18 -18.06
CA GLY A 25 -13.44 3.31 -16.90
C GLY A 25 -13.31 4.06 -15.58
N THR A 26 -13.39 3.33 -14.46
CA THR A 26 -13.05 3.83 -13.13
C THR A 26 -11.79 3.10 -12.69
N ALA A 27 -10.76 3.85 -12.29
CA ALA A 27 -9.53 3.28 -11.76
C ALA A 27 -9.18 3.97 -10.44
N TYR A 28 -8.42 3.25 -9.61
CA TYR A 28 -7.95 3.74 -8.33
C TYR A 28 -6.46 3.46 -8.21
N LEU A 29 -5.71 4.38 -7.62
CA LEU A 29 -4.30 4.19 -7.31
C LEU A 29 -4.14 3.46 -5.98
N CYS A 30 -3.22 2.49 -5.96
CA CYS A 30 -2.84 1.79 -4.76
C CYS A 30 -2.10 2.75 -3.81
N ALA A 31 -2.55 2.81 -2.56
CA ALA A 31 -1.84 3.47 -1.48
C ALA A 31 -1.49 2.52 -0.32
N CYS A 32 -1.84 1.23 -0.36
CA CYS A 32 -1.42 0.28 0.67
C CYS A 32 -0.01 -0.30 0.45
N GLY A 33 0.51 -0.23 -0.78
CA GLY A 33 1.80 -0.86 -1.12
C GLY A 33 1.73 -2.37 -1.35
N LEU A 34 0.58 -3.02 -1.20
CA LEU A 34 0.42 -4.48 -1.34
C LEU A 34 -0.06 -4.95 -2.72
N SER A 35 -0.61 -4.05 -3.55
CA SER A 35 -1.21 -4.47 -4.83
C SER A 35 -0.23 -5.19 -5.76
N ASN A 36 -0.66 -6.30 -6.35
CA ASN A 36 0.07 -7.00 -7.40
C ASN A 36 -0.08 -6.33 -8.78
N ASN A 37 -0.97 -5.34 -8.91
CA ASN A 37 -1.23 -4.56 -10.12
C ASN A 37 -0.80 -3.08 -10.00
N LYS A 38 0.23 -2.79 -9.18
CA LYS A 38 0.81 -1.45 -9.01
C LYS A 38 1.07 -0.77 -10.38
N PRO A 39 0.73 0.52 -10.54
CA PRO A 39 0.32 1.48 -9.51
C PRO A 39 -1.18 1.43 -9.16
N TYR A 40 -1.96 0.59 -9.82
CA TYR A 40 -3.41 0.53 -9.62
C TYR A 40 -3.77 -0.32 -8.41
N CYS A 41 -4.93 -0.05 -7.84
CA CYS A 41 -5.53 -0.87 -6.80
C CYS A 41 -6.24 -2.08 -7.41
N ASP A 42 -5.95 -3.27 -6.87
CA ASP A 42 -6.60 -4.55 -7.16
C ASP A 42 -7.47 -5.07 -6.01
N GLY A 43 -7.44 -4.40 -4.86
CA GLY A 43 -8.21 -4.79 -3.67
C GLY A 43 -7.36 -5.36 -2.54
N SER A 44 -6.05 -5.53 -2.70
CA SER A 44 -5.14 -6.02 -1.65
C SER A 44 -5.19 -5.21 -0.35
N HIS A 45 -5.59 -3.93 -0.40
CA HIS A 45 -5.78 -3.11 0.80
C HIS A 45 -6.83 -3.65 1.78
N ASN A 46 -7.70 -4.58 1.37
CA ASN A 46 -8.65 -5.20 2.30
C ASN A 46 -7.94 -6.05 3.37
N ALA A 47 -6.72 -6.54 3.10
CA ALA A 47 -5.91 -7.28 4.06
C ALA A 47 -5.36 -6.41 5.21
N THR A 48 -5.48 -5.09 5.10
CA THR A 48 -5.05 -4.13 6.12
C THR A 48 -6.21 -3.67 7.02
N ALA A 49 -7.43 -4.18 6.80
CA ALA A 49 -8.63 -3.67 7.48
C ALA A 49 -8.70 -4.02 8.98
N ASP A 50 -7.95 -5.04 9.41
CA ASP A 50 -7.85 -5.50 10.81
C ASP A 50 -6.51 -5.12 11.47
N GLU A 51 -5.74 -4.23 10.85
CA GLU A 51 -4.54 -3.65 11.47
C GLU A 51 -4.92 -2.79 12.67
N GLU A 52 -4.12 -2.88 13.74
CA GLU A 52 -4.31 -2.04 14.93
C GLU A 52 -3.75 -0.63 14.68
N GLU A 53 -4.42 0.38 15.26
CA GLU A 53 -3.92 1.75 15.24
C GLU A 53 -2.55 1.84 15.94
N ASP A 54 -1.64 2.64 15.38
CA ASP A 54 -0.26 2.84 15.88
C ASP A 54 0.64 1.59 15.87
N VAL A 55 0.26 0.51 15.19
CA VAL A 55 1.12 -0.67 14.98
C VAL A 55 1.64 -0.69 13.54
N SER A 56 2.95 -0.86 13.38
CA SER A 56 3.58 -0.96 12.05
C SER A 56 3.71 -2.42 11.64
N TYR A 57 3.19 -2.76 10.46
CA TYR A 57 3.28 -4.11 9.90
C TYR A 57 4.16 -4.15 8.64
N LYS A 58 4.86 -5.26 8.43
CA LYS A 58 5.54 -5.60 7.18
C LYS A 58 4.98 -6.91 6.63
N TYR A 59 4.53 -6.86 5.39
CA TYR A 59 4.15 -8.03 4.62
C TYR A 59 5.39 -8.58 3.91
N GLU A 60 5.60 -9.91 3.96
CA GLU A 60 6.67 -10.53 3.20
C GLU A 60 6.47 -10.28 1.70
N ASP A 61 7.53 -9.83 1.02
CA ASP A 61 7.52 -9.45 -0.39
C ASP A 61 6.54 -8.34 -0.80
N ASP A 62 5.98 -7.58 0.16
CA ASP A 62 4.97 -6.53 -0.09
C ASP A 62 3.73 -7.07 -0.84
N ASP A 63 3.29 -8.26 -0.44
CA ASP A 63 2.15 -9.00 -1.00
C ASP A 63 1.14 -9.35 0.12
N ASP A 64 -0.15 -9.13 -0.14
CA ASP A 64 -1.23 -9.40 0.83
C ASP A 64 -1.56 -10.88 1.03
N GLU A 65 -1.09 -11.77 0.16
CA GLU A 65 -1.23 -13.22 0.28
C GLU A 65 -0.18 -13.84 1.22
N ASN A 66 0.87 -13.08 1.57
CA ASN A 66 1.97 -13.53 2.39
C ASN A 66 1.79 -13.18 3.88
N PRO A 67 2.52 -13.84 4.80
CA PRO A 67 2.47 -13.51 6.21
C PRO A 67 2.84 -12.04 6.48
N ARG A 68 2.07 -11.40 7.38
CA ARG A 68 2.41 -10.10 7.96
C ARG A 68 3.14 -10.27 9.29
N HIS A 69 4.09 -9.38 9.56
CA HIS A 69 4.86 -9.31 10.80
C HIS A 69 4.74 -7.92 11.41
N GLU A 70 4.57 -7.85 12.72
CA GLU A 70 4.70 -6.59 13.47
C GLU A 70 6.16 -6.14 13.50
N ILE A 71 6.39 -4.85 13.35
CA ILE A 71 7.70 -4.23 13.43
C ILE A 71 7.90 -3.68 14.85
N ASP A 72 8.75 -4.35 15.63
CA ASP A 72 9.09 -3.91 17.00
C ASP A 72 9.95 -2.63 17.02
N GLU A 73 10.91 -2.50 16.10
CA GLU A 73 11.87 -1.40 16.07
C GLU A 73 12.32 -1.08 14.63
N ILE A 74 12.37 0.21 14.30
CA ILE A 74 13.02 0.73 13.09
C ILE A 74 14.29 1.46 13.52
N ALA A 75 15.45 0.92 13.12
CA ALA A 75 16.75 1.49 13.44
C ALA A 75 17.25 2.36 12.28
N PHE A 76 17.39 3.67 12.53
CA PHE A 76 18.01 4.61 11.59
C PHE A 76 19.54 4.56 11.75
N THR A 77 20.26 4.64 10.64
CA THR A 77 21.71 4.79 10.66
C THR A 77 22.08 6.27 10.74
N ASP A 78 22.88 6.63 11.74
CA ASP A 78 23.62 7.90 11.72
C ASP A 78 24.73 7.77 10.67
N ASP A 79 24.63 8.49 9.55
CA ASP A 79 25.65 8.54 8.48
C ASP A 79 27.01 9.02 9.00
#